data_AF-A0A6C0BRN0-F1
#
_entry.id   AF-A0A6C0BRN0-F1
#
_cell.length_a   1.000
_cell.length_b   1.000
_cell.length_c   1.000
_cell.angle_alpha   90.00
_cell.angle_beta   90.00
_cell.angle_gamma   90.00
#
_symmetry.space_group_name_H-M   'P 1'
#
loop_
_entity.id
_entity.type
_entity.pdbx_description
1 polymer ?
#
loop_
_entity_poly.entity_id
_entity_poly.type
_entity_poly.pdbx_seq_one_letter_code
_entity_poly.pdbx_strand_id
1 'polypeptide(L)'
;MTEIELNKGLSILVAAYPARPNKAQRTAMYNFLTYFSRVIQHEDLPAWYQQYTTSRMSPNIVRNRQFLTQWLMSVNRFRLWFNAIDLVDDPKLWGPIIWNFLYILASLFFPHRAIFFHRIIMLLPDVLPCKVCGEKLRCLLQGRRWQEKLLRCRTQVKYVNFITDLRTYVATHHVTKEGLTKNNLGFKNKNVTTPTSFLKSTTSP
;
A
#
# COMPACT_ATOMS: atom_id res chain seq x y z
N MET A 1 -3.91 -18.38 -4.64
CA MET A 1 -4.19 -17.15 -5.42
C MET A 1 -4.14 -15.87 -4.57
N THR A 2 -4.57 -15.91 -3.30
CA THR A 2 -4.60 -14.75 -2.38
C THR A 2 -3.24 -14.13 -2.06
N GLU A 3 -2.19 -14.94 -1.91
CA GLU A 3 -0.85 -14.46 -1.54
C GLU A 3 -0.22 -13.53 -2.60
N ILE A 4 -0.37 -13.87 -3.88
CA ILE A 4 0.19 -13.08 -5.00
C ILE A 4 -0.36 -11.66 -4.96
N GLU A 5 -1.68 -11.51 -4.83
CA GLU A 5 -2.34 -10.22 -4.83
C GLU A 5 -2.03 -9.39 -3.57
N LEU A 6 -1.86 -10.06 -2.41
CA LEU A 6 -1.34 -9.39 -1.21
C LEU A 6 0.06 -8.84 -1.43
N ASN A 7 0.94 -9.64 -2.06
CA ASN A 7 2.30 -9.24 -2.39
C ASN A 7 2.33 -8.09 -3.40
N LYS A 8 1.42 -8.05 -4.38
CA LYS A 8 1.30 -6.93 -5.32
C LYS A 8 0.94 -5.63 -4.59
N GLY A 9 -0.07 -5.65 -3.72
CA GLY A 9 -0.45 -4.47 -2.93
C GLY A 9 0.67 -3.98 -2.02
N LEU A 10 1.35 -4.89 -1.32
CA LEU A 10 2.50 -4.54 -0.49
C LEU A 10 3.65 -3.97 -1.32
N SER A 11 3.88 -4.50 -2.53
CA SER A 11 4.93 -4.00 -3.43
C SER A 11 4.70 -2.55 -3.83
N ILE A 12 3.45 -2.15 -4.10
CA ILE A 12 3.08 -0.74 -4.35
C ILE A 12 3.45 0.14 -3.15
N LEU A 13 3.04 -0.25 -1.94
CA LEU A 13 3.28 0.53 -0.72
C LEU A 13 4.78 0.68 -0.41
N VAL A 14 5.57 -0.37 -0.67
CA VAL A 14 7.02 -0.37 -0.48
C VAL A 14 7.72 0.46 -1.56
N ALA A 15 7.31 0.36 -2.82
CA ALA A 15 7.86 1.18 -3.90
C ALA A 15 7.61 2.68 -3.65
N ALA A 16 6.43 3.01 -3.14
CA ALA A 16 6.03 4.36 -2.74
C ALA A 16 6.76 4.88 -1.50
N TYR A 17 7.37 4.00 -0.70
CA TYR A 17 8.08 4.40 0.49
C TYR A 17 9.29 5.28 0.12
N PRO A 18 9.48 6.46 0.75
CA PRO A 18 10.56 7.36 0.36
C PRO A 18 11.95 6.75 0.54
N ALA A 19 12.88 7.13 -0.35
CA ALA A 19 14.30 6.80 -0.18
C ALA A 19 14.90 7.44 1.09
N ARG A 20 14.35 8.57 1.54
CA ARG A 20 14.75 9.29 2.77
C ARG A 20 13.49 9.65 3.58
N PRO A 21 12.87 8.69 4.27
CA PRO A 21 11.62 8.92 4.98
C PRO A 21 11.85 9.76 6.24
N ASN A 22 10.94 10.68 6.52
CA ASN A 22 10.93 11.42 7.78
C ASN A 22 10.43 10.52 8.94
N LYS A 23 10.50 11.01 10.18
CA LYS A 23 10.10 10.24 11.37
C LYS A 23 8.65 9.74 11.29
N ALA A 24 7.71 10.58 10.84
CA ALA A 24 6.29 10.22 10.75
C ALA A 24 6.06 9.11 9.72
N GLN A 25 6.70 9.19 8.55
CA GLN A 25 6.63 8.16 7.51
C GLN A 25 7.22 6.82 7.99
N ARG A 26 8.34 6.85 8.71
CA ARG A 26 8.91 5.64 9.33
C ARG A 26 7.94 5.00 10.31
N THR A 27 7.35 5.80 11.20
CA THR A 27 6.39 5.31 12.19
C THR A 27 5.14 4.73 11.53
N ALA A 28 4.57 5.42 10.52
CA ALA A 28 3.40 4.96 9.80
C ALA A 28 3.65 3.62 9.10
N MET A 29 4.75 3.50 8.35
CA MET A 29 5.12 2.27 7.64
C MET A 29 5.40 1.12 8.61
N TYR A 30 6.14 1.36 9.70
CA TYR A 30 6.43 0.34 10.70
C TYR A 30 5.15 -0.20 11.36
N ASN A 31 4.25 0.71 11.77
CA ASN A 31 2.98 0.31 12.37
C ASN A 31 2.09 -0.42 11.36
N PHE A 32 2.04 0.05 10.11
CA PHE A 32 1.29 -0.62 9.05
C PHE A 32 1.77 -2.06 8.85
N LEU A 33 3.07 -2.29 8.68
CA LEU A 33 3.66 -3.62 8.50
C LEU A 33 3.44 -4.51 9.73
N THR A 34 3.53 -3.93 10.93
CA THR A 34 3.27 -4.64 12.18
C THR A 34 1.82 -5.12 12.26
N TYR A 35 0.84 -4.27 11.96
CA TYR A 35 -0.57 -4.67 11.99
C TYR A 35 -0.93 -5.59 10.83
N PHE A 36 -0.37 -5.35 9.64
CA PHE A 36 -0.52 -6.21 8.48
C PHE A 36 -0.06 -7.63 8.78
N SER A 37 1.14 -7.80 9.34
CA SER A 37 1.65 -9.12 9.72
C SER A 37 0.76 -9.83 10.74
N ARG A 38 0.12 -9.08 11.65
CA ARG A 38 -0.85 -9.61 12.62
C ARG A 38 -2.17 -10.03 11.99
N VAL A 39 -2.64 -9.32 10.95
CA VAL A 39 -3.88 -9.71 10.25
C VAL A 39 -3.67 -11.01 9.47
N ILE A 40 -2.55 -11.15 8.76
CA ILE A 40 -2.26 -12.32 7.90
C ILE A 40 -1.72 -13.55 8.66
N GLN A 41 -1.51 -13.44 9.98
CA GLN A 41 -0.98 -14.49 10.87
C GLN A 41 -1.94 -15.67 11.03
N HIS A 42 -2.27 -16.46 10.02
CA HIS A 42 -3.29 -17.52 10.18
C HIS A 42 -2.89 -18.59 11.23
N GLU A 43 -3.86 -19.04 12.05
CA GLU A 43 -3.61 -20.00 13.16
C GLU A 43 -3.16 -21.37 12.63
N ASP A 44 -3.73 -21.80 11.51
CA ASP A 44 -3.32 -23.04 10.82
C ASP A 44 -2.00 -22.94 10.04
N LEU A 45 -1.22 -21.88 10.24
CA LEU A 45 0.07 -21.79 9.58
C LEU A 45 1.10 -22.67 10.29
N PRO A 46 1.94 -23.40 9.53
CA PRO A 46 2.98 -24.24 10.08
C PRO A 46 3.82 -23.51 11.14
N ALA A 47 4.28 -24.22 12.18
CA ALA A 47 5.01 -23.63 13.32
C ALA A 47 6.21 -22.76 12.90
N TRP A 48 6.90 -23.11 11.80
CA TRP A 48 7.99 -22.30 11.24
C TRP A 48 7.53 -20.91 10.81
N TYR A 49 6.26 -20.74 10.44
CA TYR A 49 5.68 -19.44 10.10
C TYR A 49 5.40 -18.60 11.34
N GLN A 50 4.93 -19.21 12.42
CA GLN A 50 4.61 -18.51 13.65
C GLN A 50 5.88 -17.84 14.24
N GLN A 51 7.03 -18.49 14.13
CA GLN A 51 8.33 -18.01 14.65
C GLN A 51 8.78 -16.66 14.05
N TYR A 52 8.46 -16.36 12.79
CA TYR A 52 8.79 -15.08 12.14
C TYR A 52 7.80 -13.98 12.46
N THR A 53 6.56 -14.36 12.76
CA THR A 53 5.49 -13.43 13.09
C THR A 53 5.50 -12.99 14.56
N THR A 54 6.18 -13.74 15.42
CA THR A 54 6.46 -13.42 16.82
C THR A 54 7.78 -12.66 17.01
N SER A 55 8.72 -12.79 16.09
CA SER A 55 9.97 -12.03 16.08
C SER A 55 9.68 -10.53 15.97
N ARG A 56 10.10 -9.75 16.96
CA ARG A 56 9.94 -8.29 16.95
C ARG A 56 10.60 -7.72 15.69
N MET A 57 9.80 -7.15 14.80
CA MET A 57 10.26 -6.39 13.65
C MET A 57 11.20 -5.28 14.15
N SER A 58 12.45 -5.25 13.66
CA SER A 58 13.39 -4.21 14.06
C SER A 58 12.93 -2.86 13.49
N PRO A 59 12.86 -1.76 14.28
CA PRO A 59 12.52 -0.45 13.75
C PRO A 59 13.45 0.03 12.62
N ASN A 60 14.67 -0.52 12.56
CA ASN A 60 15.64 -0.20 11.51
C ASN A 60 15.23 -0.70 10.12
N ILE A 61 14.28 -1.64 10.01
CA ILE A 61 13.84 -2.13 8.68
C ILE A 61 13.19 -1.02 7.85
N VAL A 62 12.56 -0.04 8.51
CA VAL A 62 11.91 1.10 7.83
C VAL A 62 12.85 2.31 7.72
N ARG A 63 14.16 2.14 7.90
CA ARG A 63 15.14 3.25 7.82
C ARG A 63 15.04 3.98 6.48
N ASN A 64 14.91 3.24 5.39
CA ASN A 64 14.66 3.73 4.03
C ASN A 64 14.06 2.60 3.17
N ARG A 65 13.66 2.94 1.94
CA ARG A 65 13.12 1.97 0.97
C ARG A 65 14.04 0.77 0.71
N GLN A 66 15.34 0.99 0.52
CA GLN A 66 16.28 -0.10 0.21
C GLN A 66 16.34 -1.14 1.33
N PHE A 67 16.48 -0.71 2.59
CA PHE A 67 16.47 -1.61 3.75
C PHE A 67 15.14 -2.35 3.89
N LEU A 68 14.01 -1.66 3.67
CA LEU A 68 12.68 -2.27 3.73
C LEU A 68 12.51 -3.34 2.64
N THR A 69 12.90 -3.02 1.41
CA THR A 69 12.90 -3.95 0.27
C THR A 69 13.76 -5.17 0.55
N GLN A 70 15.01 -4.98 0.99
CA GLN A 70 15.93 -6.08 1.32
C GLN A 70 15.38 -6.97 2.43
N TRP A 71 14.83 -6.37 3.49
CA TRP A 71 14.21 -7.10 4.58
C TRP A 71 13.02 -7.94 4.08
N LEU A 72 12.10 -7.36 3.31
CA LEU A 72 10.95 -8.09 2.77
C LEU A 72 11.37 -9.27 1.88
N MET A 73 12.39 -9.07 1.04
CA MET A 73 12.97 -10.12 0.22
C MET A 73 13.62 -11.24 1.07
N SER A 74 14.28 -10.89 2.18
CA SER A 74 14.91 -11.87 3.08
C SER A 74 13.91 -12.73 3.87
N VAL A 75 12.70 -12.21 4.13
CA VAL A 75 11.66 -12.92 4.90
C VAL A 75 10.93 -13.97 4.04
N ASN A 76 11.43 -14.26 2.84
CA ASN A 76 11.15 -15.43 1.98
C ASN A 76 9.68 -15.71 1.60
N ARG A 77 8.74 -14.82 1.94
CA ARG A 77 7.30 -14.93 1.58
C ARG A 77 6.72 -13.71 0.87
N PHE A 78 7.26 -12.52 1.12
CA PHE A 78 6.97 -11.35 0.30
C PHE A 78 7.99 -11.27 -0.83
N ARG A 79 7.92 -12.20 -1.79
CA ARG A 79 8.56 -11.92 -3.07
C ARG A 79 7.89 -10.66 -3.60
N LEU A 80 8.59 -9.53 -3.53
CA LEU A 80 8.17 -8.31 -4.18
C LEU A 80 8.04 -8.67 -5.66
N TRP A 81 6.80 -8.89 -6.07
CA TRP A 81 6.49 -9.75 -7.21
C TRP A 81 6.87 -9.08 -8.53
N PHE A 82 7.02 -7.76 -8.50
CA PHE A 82 7.47 -6.95 -9.61
C PHE A 82 8.02 -5.61 -9.09
N ASN A 83 8.81 -4.94 -9.92
CA ASN A 83 9.23 -3.57 -9.64
C ASN A 83 8.03 -2.63 -9.79
N ALA A 84 7.40 -2.26 -8.68
CA ALA A 84 6.24 -1.39 -8.66
C ALA A 84 6.58 0.10 -8.82
N ILE A 85 7.86 0.47 -8.96
CA ILE A 85 8.31 1.87 -9.07
C ILE A 85 7.62 2.59 -10.23
N ASP A 86 7.43 1.93 -11.37
CA ASP A 86 6.82 2.58 -12.53
C ASP A 86 5.31 2.77 -12.41
N LEU A 87 4.67 2.13 -11.42
CA LEU A 87 3.24 2.26 -11.18
C LEU A 87 2.89 3.38 -10.20
N VAL A 88 3.79 3.76 -9.29
CA VAL A 88 3.43 4.60 -8.13
C VAL A 88 2.98 6.02 -8.50
N ASP A 89 3.37 6.50 -9.69
CA ASP A 89 3.07 7.84 -10.17
C ASP A 89 1.66 7.97 -10.78
N ASP A 90 1.01 6.85 -11.16
CA ASP A 90 -0.36 6.86 -11.72
C ASP A 90 -1.37 6.14 -10.81
N PRO A 91 -2.23 6.89 -10.09
CA PRO A 91 -3.32 6.34 -9.29
C PRO A 91 -4.30 5.43 -10.03
N LYS A 92 -4.42 5.56 -11.35
CA LYS A 92 -5.27 4.65 -12.14
C LYS A 92 -4.66 3.25 -12.26
N LEU A 93 -3.33 3.14 -12.21
CA LEU A 93 -2.62 1.87 -12.27
C LEU A 93 -2.53 1.21 -10.89
N TRP A 94 -2.04 1.94 -9.89
CA TRP A 94 -1.87 1.34 -8.55
C TRP A 94 -3.16 1.26 -7.74
N GLY A 95 -4.15 2.13 -8.00
CA GLY A 95 -5.41 2.20 -7.25
C GLY A 95 -6.17 0.87 -7.22
N PRO A 96 -6.47 0.24 -8.38
CA PRO A 96 -7.13 -1.06 -8.44
C PRO A 96 -6.37 -2.15 -7.66
N ILE A 97 -5.04 -2.15 -7.69
CA ILE A 97 -4.19 -3.10 -6.96
C ILE A 97 -4.36 -2.91 -5.45
N ILE A 98 -4.33 -1.67 -4.96
CA ILE A 98 -4.54 -1.38 -3.53
C ILE A 98 -5.96 -1.74 -3.08
N TRP A 99 -6.98 -1.47 -3.89
CA TRP A 99 -8.34 -1.90 -3.55
C TRP A 99 -8.44 -3.43 -3.48
N ASN A 100 -7.89 -4.16 -4.45
CA ASN A 100 -7.88 -5.63 -4.44
C ASN A 100 -7.12 -6.17 -3.21
N PHE A 101 -5.99 -5.56 -2.87
CA PHE A 101 -5.23 -5.85 -1.66
C PHE A 101 -6.10 -5.73 -0.39
N LEU A 102 -6.85 -4.63 -0.24
CA LEU A 102 -7.74 -4.44 0.91
C LEU A 102 -8.90 -5.43 0.94
N TYR A 103 -9.45 -5.78 -0.24
CA TYR A 103 -10.49 -6.80 -0.35
C TYR A 103 -10.01 -8.16 0.13
N ILE A 104 -8.84 -8.58 -0.32
CA ILE A 104 -8.27 -9.86 0.08
C ILE A 104 -7.95 -9.84 1.57
N LEU A 105 -7.38 -8.74 2.06
CA LEU A 105 -7.13 -8.58 3.49
C LEU A 105 -8.42 -8.65 4.32
N ALA A 106 -9.52 -8.07 3.84
CA ALA A 106 -10.83 -8.16 4.47
C ALA A 106 -11.43 -9.58 4.39
N SER A 107 -11.13 -10.33 3.33
CA SER A 107 -11.56 -11.73 3.18
C SER A 107 -10.79 -12.69 4.07
N LEU A 108 -9.59 -12.32 4.52
CA LEU A 108 -8.78 -13.11 5.46
C LEU A 108 -9.05 -12.72 6.93
N PHE A 109 -10.10 -11.97 7.17
CA PHE A 109 -10.43 -11.41 8.47
C PHE A 109 -10.93 -12.46 9.47
N PHE A 110 -10.39 -12.41 10.69
CA PHE A 110 -10.92 -13.13 11.86
C PHE A 110 -11.40 -12.14 12.94
N PRO A 111 -12.52 -12.39 13.64
CA PRO A 111 -13.08 -11.49 14.64
C PRO A 111 -12.09 -10.97 15.68
N HIS A 112 -11.20 -11.83 16.19
CA HIS A 112 -10.19 -11.48 17.19
C HIS A 112 -9.11 -10.51 16.66
N ARG A 113 -9.08 -10.22 15.35
CA ARG A 113 -8.11 -9.31 14.68
C ARG A 113 -8.72 -7.99 14.22
N ALA A 114 -9.97 -7.71 14.62
CA ALA A 114 -10.69 -6.46 14.30
C ALA A 114 -9.84 -5.21 14.56
N ILE A 115 -9.15 -5.18 15.70
CA ILE A 115 -8.31 -4.05 16.06
C ILE A 115 -7.17 -3.83 15.07
N PHE A 116 -6.50 -4.89 14.60
CA PHE A 116 -5.39 -4.77 13.66
C PHE A 116 -5.87 -4.33 12.27
N PHE A 117 -6.97 -4.90 11.79
CA PHE A 117 -7.56 -4.48 10.53
C PHE A 117 -7.98 -3.01 10.56
N HIS A 118 -8.65 -2.57 11.64
CA HIS A 118 -9.00 -1.17 11.84
C HIS A 118 -7.76 -0.27 11.81
N ARG A 119 -6.68 -0.64 12.51
CA ARG A 119 -5.43 0.13 12.49
C ARG A 119 -4.81 0.21 11.09
N ILE A 120 -4.86 -0.85 10.30
CA ILE A 120 -4.40 -0.83 8.89
C ILE A 120 -5.20 0.18 8.08
N ILE A 121 -6.53 0.16 8.16
CA ILE A 121 -7.39 1.10 7.42
C ILE A 121 -7.08 2.55 7.81
N MET A 122 -6.88 2.82 9.10
CA MET A 122 -6.57 4.17 9.59
C MET A 122 -5.16 4.66 9.22
N LEU A 123 -4.19 3.75 9.06
CA LEU A 123 -2.82 4.08 8.64
C LEU A 123 -2.65 4.14 7.13
N LEU A 124 -3.55 3.53 6.36
CA LEU A 124 -3.46 3.47 4.91
C LEU A 124 -3.20 4.86 4.27
N PRO A 125 -3.92 5.95 4.65
CA PRO A 125 -3.63 7.31 4.17
C PRO A 125 -2.17 7.75 4.24
N ASP A 126 -1.43 7.28 5.23
CA ASP A 126 -0.05 7.72 5.51
C ASP A 126 1.00 6.91 4.70
N VAL A 127 0.59 5.79 4.10
CA VAL A 127 1.47 4.90 3.34
C VAL A 127 1.11 4.82 1.85
N LEU A 128 0.06 5.51 1.40
CA LEU A 128 -0.31 5.57 -0.01
C LEU A 128 0.72 6.34 -0.86
N PRO A 129 0.90 5.98 -2.16
CA PRO A 129 1.84 6.66 -3.05
C PRO A 129 1.51 8.14 -3.29
N CYS A 130 0.22 8.45 -3.42
CA CYS A 130 -0.28 9.79 -3.72
C CYS A 130 -0.68 10.53 -2.44
N LYS A 131 0.05 11.59 -2.09
CA LYS A 131 -0.23 12.40 -0.89
C LYS A 131 -1.65 12.97 -0.86
N VAL A 132 -2.12 13.52 -1.98
CA VAL A 132 -3.47 14.09 -2.12
C VAL A 132 -4.54 13.01 -1.93
N CYS A 133 -4.30 11.81 -2.46
CA CYS A 133 -5.18 10.66 -2.32
C CYS A 133 -5.23 10.20 -0.85
N GLY A 134 -4.07 10.17 -0.17
CA GLY A 134 -3.97 9.92 1.27
C GLY A 134 -4.74 10.95 2.09
N GLU A 135 -4.56 12.25 1.85
CA GLU A 135 -5.29 13.31 2.56
C GLU A 135 -6.81 13.20 2.36
N LYS A 136 -7.27 13.00 1.12
CA LYS A 136 -8.69 12.78 0.81
C LYS A 136 -9.25 11.56 1.55
N LEU A 137 -8.53 10.44 1.55
CA LEU A 137 -8.93 9.23 2.27
C LEU A 137 -8.92 9.45 3.79
N ARG A 138 -7.96 10.21 4.34
CA ARG A 138 -7.89 10.55 5.77
C ARG A 138 -9.12 11.35 6.19
N CYS A 139 -9.46 12.41 5.46
CA CYS A 139 -10.66 13.21 5.73
C CYS A 139 -11.93 12.36 5.68
N LEU A 140 -12.01 11.45 4.70
CA LEU A 140 -13.13 10.53 4.57
C LEU A 140 -13.26 9.60 5.79
N LEU A 141 -12.17 8.95 6.19
CA LEU A 141 -12.13 8.01 7.31
C LEU A 141 -12.32 8.69 8.68
N GLN A 142 -12.00 9.98 8.79
CA GLN A 142 -12.28 10.79 9.99
C GLN A 142 -13.75 11.21 10.10
N GLY A 143 -14.53 11.10 9.01
CA GLY A 143 -15.96 11.39 9.04
C GLY A 143 -16.72 10.40 9.93
N ARG A 144 -17.63 10.91 10.77
CA ARG A 144 -18.44 10.14 11.72
C ARG A 144 -19.10 8.91 11.09
N ARG A 145 -19.68 9.06 9.88
CA ARG A 145 -20.32 7.97 9.13
C ARG A 145 -19.38 6.77 8.91
N TRP A 146 -18.14 7.03 8.53
CA TRP A 146 -17.18 5.96 8.22
C TRP A 146 -16.59 5.33 9.47
N GLN A 147 -16.32 6.13 10.50
CA GLN A 147 -15.89 5.62 11.80
C GLN A 147 -16.93 4.70 12.43
N GLU A 148 -18.19 5.12 12.49
CA GLU A 148 -19.28 4.29 13.03
C GLU A 148 -19.45 3.00 12.23
N LYS A 149 -19.35 3.07 10.90
CA LYS A 149 -19.44 1.90 10.04
C LYS A 149 -18.29 0.91 10.31
N LEU A 150 -17.06 1.40 10.37
CA LEU A 150 -15.87 0.59 10.64
C LEU A 150 -15.93 -0.07 12.03
N LEU A 151 -16.37 0.67 13.05
CA LEU A 151 -16.55 0.14 14.42
C LEU A 151 -17.62 -0.95 14.52
N ARG A 152 -18.62 -0.94 13.62
CA ARG A 152 -19.67 -1.97 13.53
C ARG A 152 -19.25 -3.21 12.73
N CYS A 153 -18.07 -3.20 12.11
CA CYS A 153 -17.54 -4.37 11.40
C CYS A 153 -17.06 -5.42 12.41
N ARG A 154 -17.86 -6.48 12.59
CA ARG A 154 -17.57 -7.62 13.49
C ARG A 154 -17.35 -8.93 12.76
N THR A 155 -17.63 -8.98 11.47
CA THR A 155 -17.56 -10.19 10.64
C THR A 155 -16.79 -9.90 9.36
N GLN A 156 -16.24 -10.95 8.76
CA GLN A 156 -15.54 -10.87 7.48
C GLN A 156 -16.40 -10.20 6.40
N VAL A 157 -17.66 -10.64 6.26
CA VAL A 157 -18.63 -10.07 5.30
C VAL A 157 -18.81 -8.56 5.51
N LYS A 158 -18.90 -8.10 6.76
CA LYS A 158 -19.03 -6.66 7.05
C LYS A 158 -17.78 -5.86 6.69
N TYR A 159 -16.59 -6.44 6.84
CA TYR A 159 -15.34 -5.79 6.39
C TYR A 159 -15.26 -5.73 4.87
N VAL A 160 -15.60 -6.82 4.17
CA VAL A 160 -15.65 -6.84 2.69
C VAL A 160 -16.64 -5.77 2.19
N ASN A 161 -17.84 -5.71 2.77
CA ASN A 161 -18.84 -4.69 2.42
C ASN A 161 -18.35 -3.28 2.72
N PHE A 162 -17.69 -3.07 3.86
CA PHE A 162 -17.08 -1.77 4.19
C PHE A 162 -16.07 -1.33 3.11
N ILE A 163 -15.17 -2.21 2.68
CA ILE A 163 -14.19 -1.91 1.63
C ILE A 163 -14.88 -1.63 0.28
N THR A 164 -15.93 -2.40 -0.06
CA THR A 164 -16.74 -2.12 -1.26
C THR A 164 -17.36 -0.75 -1.22
N ASP A 165 -18.02 -0.40 -0.13
CA ASP A 165 -18.71 0.87 -0.03
C ASP A 165 -17.71 2.03 -0.05
N LEU A 166 -16.56 1.86 0.60
CA LEU A 166 -15.48 2.85 0.59
C LEU A 166 -14.93 3.07 -0.82
N ARG A 167 -14.65 1.99 -1.56
CA ARG A 167 -14.20 2.06 -2.96
C ARG A 167 -15.24 2.75 -3.85
N THR A 168 -16.50 2.36 -3.74
CA THR A 168 -17.60 2.93 -4.54
C THR A 168 -17.76 4.42 -4.25
N TYR A 169 -17.66 4.83 -2.98
CA TYR A 169 -17.69 6.24 -2.60
C TYR A 169 -16.54 7.02 -3.24
N VAL A 170 -15.31 6.52 -3.12
CA VAL A 170 -14.12 7.15 -3.74
C VAL A 170 -14.29 7.27 -5.25
N ALA A 171 -14.74 6.20 -5.93
CA ALA A 171 -14.93 6.20 -7.37
C ALA A 171 -15.98 7.23 -7.84
N THR A 172 -17.12 7.32 -7.14
CA THR A 172 -18.22 8.22 -7.52
C THR A 172 -17.94 9.69 -7.23
N HIS A 173 -17.20 10.00 -6.16
CA HIS A 173 -16.99 11.38 -5.70
C HIS A 173 -15.69 12.02 -6.17
N HIS A 174 -14.73 11.24 -6.71
CA HIS A 174 -13.49 11.79 -7.27
C HIS A 174 -13.51 12.01 -8.78
N VAL A 175 -14.34 11.29 -9.54
CA VAL A 175 -14.48 11.49 -10.99
C VAL A 175 -15.12 12.84 -11.32
N THR A 176 -15.97 13.38 -10.43
CA THR A 176 -16.78 14.57 -10.70
C THR A 176 -16.06 15.91 -10.50
N LYS A 177 -14.95 15.97 -9.74
CA LYS A 177 -14.27 17.25 -9.44
C LYS A 177 -13.06 17.58 -10.31
N GLU A 178 -12.39 16.59 -10.91
CA GLU A 178 -11.20 16.81 -11.75
C GLU A 178 -11.55 17.05 -13.24
N GLY A 179 -12.80 16.83 -13.64
CA GLY A 179 -13.31 17.19 -14.96
C GLY A 179 -13.53 18.70 -15.18
N LEU A 180 -13.48 19.51 -14.11
CA LEU A 180 -13.75 20.96 -14.17
C LEU A 180 -12.49 21.84 -14.08
N THR A 181 -11.32 21.29 -13.74
CA THR A 181 -10.08 22.07 -13.54
C THR A 181 -8.96 21.78 -14.54
N LYS A 182 -9.16 20.87 -15.50
CA LYS A 182 -8.17 20.60 -16.56
C LYS A 182 -7.93 21.74 -17.56
N ASN A 183 -8.60 22.89 -17.41
CA ASN A 183 -8.27 24.08 -18.18
C ASN A 183 -7.20 25.00 -17.56
N ASN A 184 -6.63 24.70 -16.37
CA ASN A 184 -5.73 25.68 -15.71
C ASN A 184 -4.48 25.13 -15.00
N LEU A 185 -4.10 23.87 -15.15
CA LEU A 185 -2.84 23.37 -14.59
C LEU A 185 -1.96 22.82 -15.70
N GLY A 186 -1.16 23.73 -16.25
CA GLY A 186 -0.02 23.41 -17.10
C GLY A 186 0.95 22.51 -16.36
N PHE A 187 0.76 21.20 -16.54
CA PHE A 187 1.86 20.26 -16.47
C PHE A 187 2.82 20.65 -17.60
N LYS A 188 3.83 21.45 -17.26
CA LYS A 188 5.03 21.56 -18.09
C LYS A 188 5.59 20.15 -18.21
N ASN A 189 5.34 19.52 -19.36
CA ASN A 189 6.12 18.37 -19.81
C ASN A 189 7.59 18.76 -19.66
N LYS A 190 8.26 18.18 -18.67
CA LYS A 190 9.71 18.13 -18.69
C LYS A 190 10.04 17.21 -19.84
N ASN A 191 10.50 17.79 -20.94
CA ASN A 191 11.09 17.07 -22.06
C ASN A 191 12.06 16.03 -21.48
N VAL A 192 11.70 14.76 -21.64
CA VAL A 192 12.62 13.65 -21.46
C VAL A 192 13.64 13.79 -22.57
N THR A 193 14.80 14.36 -22.25
CA THR A 193 15.96 14.35 -23.13
C THR A 193 16.45 12.92 -23.18
N THR A 194 16.06 12.20 -24.24
CA THR A 194 16.65 10.91 -24.60
C THR A 194 18.14 11.13 -24.85
N PRO A 195 19.07 10.45 -24.15
CA PRO A 195 20.47 10.52 -24.51
C PRO A 195 20.70 9.70 -25.78
N THR A 196 20.94 10.40 -26.87
CA THR A 196 21.37 9.85 -28.16
C THR A 196 22.79 9.30 -28.04
N SER A 197 22.95 8.01 -28.36
CA SER A 197 24.13 7.36 -28.96
C SER A 197 25.53 7.59 -28.36
N PHE A 198 26.14 6.53 -27.84
CA PHE A 198 27.57 6.26 -28.02
C PHE A 198 27.79 4.74 -28.19
N LEU A 199 27.71 4.27 -29.44
CA LEU A 199 28.36 3.05 -29.88
C LEU A 199 29.69 3.48 -30.52
N LYS A 200 30.79 3.32 -29.80
CA LYS A 200 32.12 3.26 -30.41
C LYS A 200 32.51 1.79 -30.53
N SER A 201 32.46 1.30 -31.75
CA SER A 201 33.14 0.08 -32.19
C SER A 201 34.65 0.28 -32.07
N THR A 202 35.31 -0.52 -31.24
CA THR A 202 36.75 -0.71 -31.30
C THR A 202 37.03 -1.99 -32.09
N THR A 203 37.50 -1.81 -33.32
CA THR A 203 38.21 -2.83 -34.09
C THR A 203 39.64 -2.93 -33.57
N SER A 204 40.04 -4.15 -33.21
CA SER A 204 41.43 -4.53 -32.93
C SER A 204 42.23 -4.67 -34.22
N PRO A 205 43.53 -4.36 -34.22
CA PRO A 205 44.54 -5.13 -34.93
C PRO A 205 45.00 -6.34 -34.11
#